data_AF-A0A951LIT9-F1
#
_entry.id   AF-A0A951LIT9-F1
#
_cell.length_a   1.000
_cell.length_b   1.000
_cell.length_c   1.000
_cell.angle_alpha   90.00
_cell.angle_beta   90.00
_cell.angle_gamma   90.00
#
_symmetry.space_group_name_H-M   'P 1'
#
loop_
_entity.id
_entity.type
_entity.pdbx_description
1 polymer ?
#
loop_
_entity_poly.entity_id
_entity_poly.type
_entity_poly.pdbx_seq_one_letter_code
_entity_poly.pdbx_strand_id
1 'polypeptide(L)'
;MIQEFRDFIAKGNVLDLAVAVLIGAAFGKIVDSFVKDILTPVLAPLTPGRDFAAYKLGPFGVGNFINNVLQFLIIAFVLFLIVKAVKRIQRPVAVEPPAPVVDLAAENVAQNQQIIALLEQIVAKS
;
A
#
# COMPACT_ATOMS: atom_id res chain seq x y z
N MET A 1 -24.44 12.08 -16.83
CA MET A 1 -24.20 11.92 -15.39
C MET A 1 -23.92 10.46 -14.98
N ILE A 2 -24.89 9.55 -14.87
CA ILE A 2 -24.62 8.14 -14.46
C ILE A 2 -23.83 7.34 -15.51
N GLN A 3 -24.06 7.59 -16.81
CA GLN A 3 -23.28 6.97 -17.88
C GLN A 3 -21.83 7.50 -17.91
N GLU A 4 -21.64 8.81 -17.86
CA GLU A 4 -20.32 9.45 -17.76
C GLU A 4 -19.54 9.02 -16.52
N PHE A 5 -20.23 8.80 -15.39
CA PHE A 5 -19.63 8.25 -14.19
C PHE A 5 -19.18 6.81 -14.43
N ARG A 6 -20.03 5.94 -14.99
CA ARG A 6 -19.66 4.57 -15.36
C ARG A 6 -18.48 4.53 -16.32
N ASP A 7 -18.45 5.41 -17.33
CA ASP A 7 -17.34 5.55 -18.28
C ASP A 7 -16.06 6.06 -17.60
N PHE A 8 -16.18 6.86 -16.54
CA PHE A 8 -15.05 7.34 -15.75
C PHE A 8 -14.44 6.24 -14.87
N ILE A 9 -15.25 5.45 -14.16
CA ILE A 9 -14.76 4.29 -13.35
C ILE A 9 -14.33 3.12 -14.24
N ALA A 10 -14.87 2.98 -15.44
CA ALA A 10 -14.43 1.99 -16.42
C ALA A 10 -13.03 2.29 -16.99
N LYS A 11 -12.47 3.49 -16.76
CA LYS A 11 -11.05 3.75 -16.98
C LYS A 11 -10.27 2.93 -15.94
N GLY A 12 -9.77 1.76 -16.33
CA GLY A 12 -9.12 0.79 -15.43
C GLY A 12 -8.08 1.39 -14.47
N ASN A 13 -7.33 2.40 -14.92
CA ASN A 13 -6.37 3.13 -14.09
C ASN A 13 -6.96 3.81 -12.83
N VAL A 14 -8.25 4.19 -12.82
CA VAL A 14 -8.91 4.84 -11.68
C VAL A 14 -9.45 3.82 -10.68
N LEU A 15 -9.99 2.70 -11.16
CA LEU A 15 -10.53 1.65 -10.31
C LEU A 15 -9.42 0.98 -9.48
N ASP A 16 -8.29 0.65 -10.11
CA ASP A 16 -7.15 0.02 -9.42
C ASP A 16 -6.51 0.98 -8.40
N LEU A 17 -6.42 2.27 -8.74
CA LEU A 17 -5.97 3.30 -7.80
C LEU A 17 -6.91 3.41 -6.60
N ALA A 18 -8.22 3.42 -6.83
CA ALA A 18 -9.22 3.53 -5.77
C ALA A 18 -9.16 2.33 -4.81
N VAL A 19 -9.03 1.12 -5.33
CA VAL A 19 -8.89 -0.10 -4.53
C VAL A 19 -7.59 -0.08 -3.73
N ALA A 20 -6.47 0.31 -4.33
CA ALA A 20 -5.19 0.42 -3.63
C ALA A 20 -5.23 1.40 -2.45
N VAL A 21 -5.83 2.58 -2.65
CA VAL A 21 -5.99 3.60 -1.59
C VAL A 21 -6.91 3.11 -0.48
N LEU A 22 -8.03 2.44 -0.83
CA LEU A 22 -8.98 1.90 0.14
C LEU A 22 -8.33 0.82 1.03
N ILE A 23 -7.60 -0.10 0.42
CA ILE A 23 -6.88 -1.16 1.15
C ILE A 23 -5.79 -0.54 2.02
N GLY A 24 -5.02 0.44 1.50
CA GLY A 24 -4.00 1.14 2.27
C GLY A 24 -4.58 1.84 3.51
N ALA A 25 -5.70 2.53 3.36
CA ALA A 25 -6.38 3.21 4.46
C ALA A 25 -6.92 2.22 5.52
N ALA A 26 -7.49 1.09 5.09
CA ALA A 26 -7.96 0.05 6.01
C ALA A 26 -6.81 -0.65 6.72
N PHE A 27 -5.73 -0.98 6.00
CA PHE A 27 -4.54 -1.63 6.56
C PHE A 27 -3.86 -0.76 7.61
N GLY A 28 -3.76 0.56 7.38
CA GLY A 28 -3.25 1.51 8.37
C GLY A 28 -4.00 1.42 9.71
N LYS A 29 -5.34 1.29 9.69
CA LYS A 29 -6.15 1.12 10.92
C LYS A 29 -5.85 -0.18 11.67
N ILE A 30 -5.58 -1.28 10.95
CA ILE A 30 -5.23 -2.57 11.56
C ILE A 30 -3.89 -2.43 12.31
N VAL A 31 -2.92 -1.78 11.68
CA VAL A 31 -1.59 -1.55 12.25
C VAL A 31 -1.69 -0.63 13.46
N ASP A 32 -2.46 0.45 13.35
CA ASP A 32 -2.71 1.38 14.46
C ASP A 32 -3.35 0.68 15.66
N SER A 33 -4.37 -0.17 15.43
CA SER A 33 -5.02 -0.95 16.48
C SER A 33 -4.05 -1.96 17.12
N PHE A 34 -3.25 -2.67 16.34
CA PHE A 34 -2.23 -3.57 16.90
C PHE A 34 -1.23 -2.82 17.79
N VAL A 35 -0.80 -1.62 17.38
CA VAL A 35 0.15 -0.82 18.16
C VAL A 35 -0.49 -0.26 19.43
N LYS A 36 -1.71 0.27 19.33
CA LYS A 36 -2.44 0.87 20.46
C LYS A 36 -2.92 -0.18 21.45
N ASP A 37 -3.46 -1.30 20.96
CA ASP A 37 -4.20 -2.26 21.76
C ASP A 37 -3.34 -3.44 22.25
N ILE A 38 -2.25 -3.77 21.54
CA ILE A 38 -1.36 -4.87 21.94
C ILE A 38 -0.01 -4.34 22.42
N LEU A 39 0.65 -3.47 21.65
CA LEU A 39 2.00 -3.06 22.01
C LEU A 39 2.07 -2.02 23.12
N THR A 40 1.21 -1.00 23.09
CA THR A 40 1.23 0.04 24.11
C THR A 40 1.02 -0.55 25.51
N PRO A 41 0.07 -1.47 25.76
CA PRO A 41 -0.09 -2.12 27.07
C PRO A 41 1.09 -3.01 27.46
N VAL A 42 1.72 -3.70 26.50
CA VAL A 42 2.89 -4.56 26.74
C VAL A 42 4.14 -3.75 27.06
N LEU A 43 4.29 -2.58 26.42
CA LEU A 43 5.42 -1.67 26.62
C LEU A 43 5.20 -0.72 27.80
N ALA A 44 3.96 -0.42 28.17
CA ALA A 44 3.61 0.46 29.29
C ALA A 44 4.36 0.15 30.59
N PRO A 45 4.47 -1.10 31.06
CA PRO A 45 5.24 -1.42 32.27
C PRO A 45 6.76 -1.31 32.10
N LEU A 46 7.28 -1.38 30.86
CA LEU A 46 8.70 -1.21 30.54
C LEU A 46 9.10 0.26 30.33
N THR A 47 8.13 1.14 30.08
CA THR A 47 8.31 2.59 29.96
C THR A 47 7.47 3.36 30.99
N PRO A 48 7.59 3.09 32.30
CA PRO A 48 6.82 3.80 33.31
C PRO A 48 7.25 5.28 33.29
N GLY A 49 6.31 6.19 33.01
CA GLY A 49 6.53 7.64 33.12
C GLY A 49 6.78 8.41 31.81
N ARG A 50 6.68 7.82 30.62
CA ARG A 50 6.71 8.58 29.35
C ARG A 50 5.34 9.17 29.00
N ASP A 51 4.75 9.93 29.91
CA ASP A 51 3.66 10.83 29.55
C ASP A 51 4.28 12.16 29.10
N PHE A 52 4.97 12.14 27.96
CA PHE A 52 5.60 13.35 27.40
C PHE A 52 4.58 14.45 27.12
N ALA A 53 3.29 14.09 27.01
CA ALA A 53 2.17 15.03 26.93
C ALA A 53 2.12 16.02 28.11
N ALA A 54 2.64 15.63 29.28
CA ALA A 54 2.73 16.49 30.45
C ALA A 54 3.89 17.52 30.37
N TYR A 55 4.85 17.33 29.46
CA TYR A 55 5.98 18.24 29.29
C TYR A 55 5.57 19.45 28.42
N LYS A 56 5.13 20.52 29.09
CA LYS A 56 4.81 21.81 28.46
C LYS A 56 6.02 22.74 28.56
N LEU A 57 6.55 23.18 27.42
CA LEU A 57 7.48 24.31 27.34
C LEU A 57 6.66 25.57 27.04
N GLY A 58 6.10 26.18 28.09
CA GLY A 58 5.25 27.37 27.97
C GLY A 58 3.94 27.10 27.22
N PRO A 59 3.44 28.02 26.37
CA PRO A 59 2.19 27.83 25.62
C PRO A 59 2.30 26.84 24.46
N PHE A 60 3.51 26.34 24.16
CA PHE A 60 3.75 25.38 23.08
C PHE A 60 3.72 23.95 23.62
N GLY A 61 2.75 23.16 23.14
CA GLY A 61 2.57 21.75 23.48
C GLY A 61 3.60 20.82 22.84
N VAL A 62 4.90 21.02 23.13
CA VAL A 62 6.02 20.21 22.61
C VAL A 62 5.84 18.72 22.98
N GLY A 63 5.23 18.45 24.13
CA GLY A 63 4.93 17.11 24.61
C GLY A 63 4.11 16.25 23.65
N ASN A 64 3.10 16.83 22.98
CA ASN A 64 2.26 16.07 22.04
C ASN A 64 3.02 15.73 20.75
N PHE A 65 3.89 16.63 20.30
CA PHE A 65 4.72 16.38 19.12
C PHE A 65 5.71 15.23 19.36
N ILE A 66 6.43 15.25 20.49
CA ILE A 66 7.37 14.17 20.87
C ILE A 66 6.64 12.83 21.00
N ASN A 67 5.43 12.84 21.59
CA ASN A 67 4.61 11.64 21.68
C ASN A 67 4.23 11.07 20.30
N ASN A 68 3.81 11.93 19.37
CA ASN A 68 3.47 11.51 18.00
C ASN A 68 4.68 10.98 17.23
N VAL A 69 5.85 11.61 17.37
CA VAL A 69 7.10 11.13 16.76
C VAL A 69 7.50 9.77 17.33
N LEU A 70 7.39 9.59 18.64
CA LEU A 70 7.67 8.30 19.27
C LEU A 70 6.67 7.22 18.81
N GLN A 71 5.38 7.57 18.70
CA GLN A 71 4.34 6.65 18.22
C GLN A 71 4.58 6.26 16.76
N PHE A 72 5.00 7.20 15.91
CA PHE A 72 5.41 6.91 14.54
C PHE A 72 6.61 5.94 14.49
N LEU A 73 7.62 6.15 15.33
CA LEU A 73 8.77 5.24 15.44
C LEU A 73 8.36 3.83 15.87
N ILE A 74 7.44 3.71 16.84
CA ILE A 74 6.91 2.42 17.28
C ILE A 74 6.15 1.75 16.12
N ILE A 75 5.22 2.45 15.47
CA ILE A 75 4.45 1.92 14.33
C ILE A 75 5.40 1.45 13.21
N ALA A 76 6.40 2.25 12.86
CA ALA A 76 7.39 1.90 11.84
C ALA A 76 8.18 0.62 12.21
N PHE A 77 8.62 0.51 13.46
CA PHE A 77 9.32 -0.69 13.96
C PHE A 77 8.43 -1.94 13.91
N VAL A 78 7.14 -1.77 14.15
CA VAL A 78 6.17 -2.87 14.19
C VAL A 78 5.77 -3.33 12.81
N LEU A 79 5.54 -2.40 11.89
CA LEU A 79 5.40 -2.71 10.48
C LEU A 79 6.60 -3.49 9.96
N PHE A 80 7.81 -3.09 10.37
CA PHE A 80 9.01 -3.83 10.05
C PHE A 80 8.99 -5.26 10.60
N LEU A 81 8.58 -5.47 11.86
CA LEU A 81 8.43 -6.81 12.43
C LEU A 81 7.38 -7.65 11.70
N ILE A 82 6.24 -7.08 11.34
CA ILE A 82 5.17 -7.76 10.59
C ILE A 82 5.68 -8.16 9.21
N VAL A 83 6.29 -7.24 8.46
CA VAL A 83 6.87 -7.53 7.13
C VAL A 83 7.95 -8.61 7.24
N LYS A 84 8.79 -8.56 8.28
CA LYS A 84 9.81 -9.58 8.53
C LYS A 84 9.19 -10.95 8.88
N ALA A 85 8.12 -10.98 9.66
CA ALA A 85 7.41 -12.20 10.02
C ALA A 85 6.73 -12.81 8.78
N VAL A 86 6.05 -11.99 7.97
CA VAL A 86 5.44 -12.42 6.71
C VAL A 86 6.50 -12.95 5.74
N LYS A 87 7.64 -12.26 5.58
CA LYS A 87 8.77 -12.75 4.78
C LYS A 87 9.38 -14.06 5.32
N ARG A 88 9.26 -14.34 6.63
CA ARG A 88 9.74 -15.58 7.25
C ARG A 88 8.75 -16.74 7.05
N ILE A 89 7.45 -16.45 7.02
CA ILE A 89 6.37 -17.44 6.90
C ILE A 89 6.08 -17.77 5.44
N GLN A 90 6.18 -16.77 4.55
CA GLN A 90 6.26 -17.01 3.12
C GLN A 90 7.64 -17.64 2.84
N ARG A 91 7.72 -18.97 3.03
CA ARG A 91 8.58 -19.78 2.17
C ARG A 91 8.34 -19.29 0.74
N PRO A 92 9.36 -19.23 -0.13
CA PRO A 92 9.13 -19.03 -1.56
C PRO A 92 8.33 -20.22 -2.08
N VAL A 93 7.02 -20.21 -1.85
CA VAL A 93 6.07 -20.72 -2.81
C VAL A 93 6.40 -19.89 -4.02
N ALA A 94 6.94 -20.55 -5.04
CA ALA A 94 7.21 -19.93 -6.32
C ALA A 94 6.05 -18.99 -6.57
N VAL A 95 6.36 -17.69 -6.62
CA VAL A 95 5.40 -16.71 -7.10
C VAL A 95 5.14 -17.21 -8.50
N GLU A 96 4.09 -18.00 -8.67
CA GLU A 96 3.52 -18.25 -9.99
C GLU A 96 3.37 -16.83 -10.52
N PRO A 97 4.10 -16.49 -11.60
CA PRO A 97 4.19 -15.12 -12.09
C PRO A 97 2.80 -14.53 -11.99
N PRO A 98 2.61 -13.42 -11.24
CA PRO A 98 1.29 -12.95 -10.84
C PRO A 98 0.39 -13.11 -12.04
N ALA A 99 -0.56 -14.06 -11.95
CA ALA A 99 -1.28 -14.58 -13.10
C ALA A 99 -1.67 -13.35 -13.91
N PRO A 100 -1.16 -13.22 -15.15
CA PRO A 100 -0.89 -11.94 -15.78
C PRO A 100 -2.06 -11.05 -15.46
N VAL A 101 -1.83 -10.04 -14.60
CA VAL A 101 -2.73 -8.88 -14.51
C VAL A 101 -2.93 -8.57 -15.96
N VAL A 102 -4.13 -8.87 -16.52
CA VAL A 102 -4.32 -8.95 -17.97
C VAL A 102 -3.66 -7.70 -18.46
N ASP A 103 -2.47 -7.86 -19.06
CA ASP A 103 -1.60 -6.74 -19.30
C ASP A 103 -2.17 -6.23 -20.58
N LEU A 104 -3.34 -5.58 -20.46
CA LEU A 104 -4.13 -5.08 -21.55
C LEU A 104 -3.22 -4.16 -22.37
N ALA A 105 -2.23 -3.51 -21.74
CA ALA A 105 -1.20 -2.78 -22.44
C ALA A 105 -0.27 -3.71 -23.25
N ALA A 106 0.30 -4.78 -22.69
CA ALA A 106 1.11 -5.73 -23.46
C ALA A 106 0.32 -6.51 -24.51
N GLU A 107 -0.94 -6.85 -24.25
CA GLU A 107 -1.86 -7.49 -25.19
C GLU A 107 -2.18 -6.55 -26.35
N ASN A 108 -2.50 -5.28 -26.07
CA ASN A 108 -2.74 -4.26 -27.09
C ASN A 108 -1.45 -3.94 -27.89
N VAL A 109 -0.27 -3.92 -27.25
CA VAL A 109 1.01 -3.70 -27.94
C VAL A 109 1.37 -4.90 -28.81
N ALA A 110 1.18 -6.13 -28.34
CA ALA A 110 1.40 -7.35 -29.12
C ALA A 110 0.44 -7.43 -30.31
N GLN A 111 -0.83 -7.08 -30.13
CA GLN A 111 -1.81 -7.00 -31.20
C GLN A 111 -1.42 -5.96 -32.26
N ASN A 112 -0.98 -4.77 -31.84
CA ASN A 112 -0.51 -3.74 -32.76
C ASN A 112 0.75 -4.16 -33.53
N GLN A 113 1.67 -4.89 -32.89
CA GLN A 113 2.85 -5.47 -33.55
C GLN A 113 2.47 -6.56 -34.57
N GLN A 114 1.48 -7.41 -34.25
CA GLN A 114 0.96 -8.41 -35.19
C GLN A 114 0.32 -7.76 -36.42
N ILE A 115 -0.43 -6.66 -36.24
CA ILE A 115 -1.02 -5.89 -37.36
C ILE A 115 0.08 -5.33 -38.27
N ILE A 116 1.15 -4.75 -37.69
CA ILE A 116 2.27 -4.21 -38.47
C ILE A 116 2.96 -5.32 -39.28
N ALA A 117 3.23 -6.49 -38.67
CA ALA A 117 3.85 -7.61 -39.35
C ALA A 117 2.99 -8.17 -40.51
N LEU A 118 1.66 -8.19 -40.35
CA LEU A 118 0.74 -8.59 -41.43
C LEU A 118 0.73 -7.57 -42.57
N LEU A 119 0.79 -6.27 -42.27
CA LEU A 119 0.88 -5.22 -43.29
C LEU A 119 2.19 -5.32 -44.08
N GLU A 120 3.32 -5.59 -43.42
CA GLU A 120 4.60 -5.83 -44.07
C GLU A 120 4.57 -7.05 -45.01
N GLN A 121 3.93 -8.15 -44.59
CA GLN A 121 3.76 -9.33 -45.45
C GLN A 121 2.89 -9.06 -46.69
N ILE A 122 1.85 -8.23 -46.57
CA ILE A 122 0.98 -7.88 -47.71
C ILE A 122 1.72 -6.98 -48.69
N VAL A 123 2.49 -6.00 -48.21
CA VAL A 123 3.30 -5.10 -49.05
C VAL A 123 4.43 -5.87 -49.75
N ALA A 124 5.06 -6.85 -49.10
CA ALA A 124 6.12 -7.65 -49.70
C ALA A 124 5.65 -8.67 -50.77
N LYS A 125 4.33 -8.91 -50.87
CA LYS A 125 3.74 -9.91 -51.77
C LYS A 125 2.99 -9.28 -52.97
N SER A 126 2.90 -7.95 -53.03
CA SER A 126 2.38 -7.17 -54.17
C SER A 126 3.50 -6.56 -54.99
#